data_AF-A0A0W0VXF9-F1
#
_entry.id   AF-A0A0W0VXF9-F1
#
_cell.length_a   1.000
_cell.length_b   1.000
_cell.length_c   1.000
_cell.angle_alpha   90.00
_cell.angle_beta   90.00
_cell.angle_gamma   90.00
#
_symmetry.space_group_name_H-M   'P 1'
#
loop_
_entity.id
_entity.type
_entity.pdbx_description
1 polymer ?
#
loop_
_entity_poly.entity_id
_entity_poly.type
_entity_poly.pdbx_seq_one_letter_code
_entity_poly.pdbx_strand_id
1 'polypeptide(L)'
;MSIKKMALPVILITVFILPTYAKQIFPAEVMGRDLQIPGLGWAGHVGIATTYMMSPESMKNNADQVIEVLNETPVGQINYIGNFKSRSKYWGSKYGVTDRGILGYKILVEANHQRWWCPTYTSDTDYHIGSGIPTTGQIISCGRWRCDTYVWWAFYSQGIDTMPGKVWLPRNLFDFFPYFNDERLRAYSRTLSNSAVDRTLEAVSPDELNVMPYEEFQMIMNAPPTHYVTSPSAVQMQLAANPELNDIKRGIMIDRLVSRSTEPDLVKKLLSIYYETDRVEVKSKIVENLMLYNQQHITEKSYVVNEQPLLKNFFEQLLENQSLTPHMMDTGIRGFIDTHSADEITSNLDKIDEKLAHINHYSSIMLKYALTFKSKELQKIYMESLINELRIADSSDLDSYLFGPLTIAYQSIGKDFLQPESKQVVIDYLKQIRYKYSPQGIKDNTNDTHRKITAHYYFELIKILDIKI
;
A
#
# COMPACT_ATOMS: atom_id res chain seq x y z
N MET A 1 32.59 -24.54 -77.04
CA MET A 1 32.29 -25.37 -75.86
C MET A 1 31.90 -24.41 -74.74
N SER A 2 30.59 -24.18 -74.56
CA SER A 2 30.03 -23.13 -73.69
C SER A 2 29.28 -23.82 -72.54
N ILE A 3 29.80 -23.66 -71.32
CA ILE A 3 29.19 -24.22 -70.11
C ILE A 3 28.20 -23.18 -69.56
N LYS A 4 26.91 -23.43 -69.77
CA LYS A 4 25.82 -22.72 -69.09
C LYS A 4 25.84 -23.08 -67.60
N LYS A 5 26.11 -22.10 -66.72
CA LYS A 5 25.89 -22.24 -65.28
C LYS A 5 24.40 -22.08 -64.98
N MET A 6 23.79 -23.16 -64.49
CA MET A 6 22.46 -23.16 -63.88
C MET A 6 22.49 -22.30 -62.61
N ALA A 7 21.63 -21.27 -62.56
CA ALA A 7 21.33 -20.55 -61.33
C ALA A 7 20.29 -21.35 -60.54
N LEU A 8 20.65 -21.74 -59.31
CA LEU A 8 19.77 -22.39 -58.35
C LEU A 8 18.94 -21.28 -57.66
N PRO A 9 17.59 -21.35 -57.63
CA PRO A 9 16.80 -20.36 -56.92
C PRO A 9 16.92 -20.61 -55.41
N VAL A 10 17.45 -19.63 -54.69
CA VAL A 10 17.41 -19.58 -53.22
C VAL A 10 15.96 -19.27 -52.84
N ILE A 11 15.25 -20.29 -52.35
CA ILE A 11 13.95 -20.12 -51.70
C ILE A 11 14.21 -19.48 -50.34
N LEU A 12 13.97 -18.17 -50.25
CA LEU A 12 13.96 -17.44 -48.99
C LEU A 12 12.74 -17.92 -48.19
N ILE A 13 12.95 -18.83 -47.25
CA ILE A 13 11.91 -19.22 -46.28
C ILE A 13 11.75 -18.04 -45.33
N THR A 14 10.78 -17.17 -45.61
CA THR A 14 10.24 -16.23 -44.64
C THR A 14 9.58 -17.05 -43.53
N VAL A 15 10.30 -17.22 -42.42
CA VAL A 15 9.70 -17.67 -41.16
C VAL A 15 8.68 -16.60 -40.77
N PHE A 16 7.40 -16.88 -41.03
CA PHE A 16 6.32 -16.12 -40.42
C PHE A 16 6.42 -16.31 -38.91
N ILE A 17 7.03 -15.34 -38.22
CA ILE A 17 6.89 -15.19 -36.78
C ILE A 17 5.43 -14.78 -36.57
N LEU A 18 4.56 -15.77 -36.39
CA LEU A 18 3.22 -15.53 -35.86
C LEU A 18 3.41 -14.76 -34.54
N PRO A 19 2.75 -13.61 -34.34
CA PRO A 19 2.77 -12.97 -33.03
C PRO A 19 2.21 -13.99 -32.05
N THR A 20 3.05 -14.46 -31.13
CA THR A 20 2.57 -15.17 -29.95
C THR A 20 1.66 -14.19 -29.22
N TYR A 21 0.35 -14.32 -29.43
CA TYR A 21 -0.62 -13.51 -28.69
C TYR A 21 -0.42 -13.84 -27.22
N ALA A 22 0.12 -12.87 -26.47
CA ALA A 22 0.15 -12.95 -25.03
C ALA A 22 -1.27 -13.23 -24.54
N LYS A 23 -1.42 -14.19 -23.62
CA LYS A 23 -2.70 -14.54 -23.00
C LYS A 23 -3.41 -13.24 -22.58
N GLN A 24 -4.71 -13.15 -22.91
CA GLN A 24 -5.59 -12.09 -22.44
C GLN A 24 -5.59 -12.07 -20.90
N ILE A 25 -5.34 -10.90 -20.31
CA ILE A 25 -5.32 -10.70 -18.85
C ILE A 25 -6.67 -10.10 -18.47
N PHE A 26 -7.32 -10.68 -17.45
CA PHE A 26 -8.60 -10.20 -16.94
C PHE A 26 -8.43 -9.52 -15.57
N PRO A 27 -9.40 -8.71 -15.14
CA PRO A 27 -9.43 -8.16 -13.79
C PRO A 27 -9.43 -9.27 -12.73
N ALA A 28 -8.81 -8.99 -11.58
CA ALA A 28 -8.56 -9.93 -10.46
C ALA A 28 -7.60 -11.09 -10.78
N GLU A 29 -6.90 -11.08 -11.93
CA GLU A 29 -5.73 -11.94 -12.12
C GLU A 29 -4.56 -11.47 -11.23
N VAL A 30 -3.85 -12.39 -10.62
CA VAL A 30 -2.59 -12.05 -9.94
C VAL A 30 -1.49 -11.95 -10.98
N MET A 31 -0.86 -10.79 -11.00
CA MET A 31 0.30 -10.46 -11.81
C MET A 31 1.56 -10.75 -11.01
N GLY A 32 2.55 -11.38 -11.62
CA GLY A 32 3.86 -11.62 -11.04
C GLY A 32 4.96 -11.09 -11.95
N ARG A 33 6.01 -10.49 -11.38
CA ARG A 33 7.23 -10.16 -12.10
C ARG A 33 8.47 -10.47 -11.26
N ASP A 34 9.57 -10.78 -11.94
CA ASP A 34 10.87 -10.83 -11.29
C ASP A 34 11.29 -9.41 -10.87
N LEU A 35 11.88 -9.27 -9.68
CA LEU A 35 12.58 -8.04 -9.29
C LEU A 35 14.04 -8.01 -9.78
N GLN A 36 14.49 -9.07 -10.46
CA GLN A 36 15.89 -9.31 -10.84
C GLN A 36 16.83 -9.31 -9.62
N ILE A 37 16.31 -9.73 -8.45
CA ILE A 37 17.09 -9.83 -7.21
C ILE A 37 17.56 -11.29 -7.07
N PRO A 38 18.88 -11.55 -7.08
CA PRO A 38 19.40 -12.90 -6.89
C PRO A 38 18.86 -13.54 -5.62
N GLY A 39 18.32 -14.76 -5.73
CA GLY A 39 17.83 -15.53 -4.59
C GLY A 39 16.34 -15.34 -4.21
N LEU A 40 15.59 -14.43 -4.85
CA LEU A 40 14.13 -14.29 -4.62
C LEU A 40 13.25 -15.12 -5.56
N GLY A 41 13.85 -16.00 -6.36
CA GLY A 41 13.16 -16.73 -7.42
C GLY A 41 12.80 -15.84 -8.62
N TRP A 42 11.99 -16.36 -9.54
CA TRP A 42 11.62 -15.66 -10.78
C TRP A 42 10.45 -14.66 -10.62
N ALA A 43 9.78 -14.66 -9.46
CA ALA A 43 8.68 -13.75 -9.14
C ALA A 43 8.96 -13.10 -7.79
N GLY A 44 9.63 -11.95 -7.81
CA GLY A 44 9.98 -11.16 -6.63
C GLY A 44 8.91 -10.14 -6.24
N HIS A 45 7.90 -9.92 -7.08
CA HIS A 45 6.83 -8.95 -6.86
C HIS A 45 5.51 -9.42 -7.44
N VAL A 46 4.41 -9.07 -6.77
CA VAL A 46 3.05 -9.39 -7.20
C VAL A 46 2.11 -8.18 -7.13
N GLY A 47 1.07 -8.20 -7.94
CA GLY A 47 -0.02 -7.21 -7.94
C GLY A 47 -1.31 -7.81 -8.48
N ILE A 48 -2.41 -7.04 -8.49
CA ILE A 48 -3.72 -7.51 -8.97
C ILE A 48 -4.08 -6.75 -10.26
N ALA A 49 -4.27 -7.48 -11.34
CA ALA A 49 -4.71 -6.92 -12.61
C ALA A 49 -6.10 -6.27 -12.44
N THR A 50 -6.28 -5.09 -13.01
CA THR A 50 -7.53 -4.33 -12.95
C THR A 50 -7.79 -3.60 -14.26
N THR A 51 -8.99 -3.03 -14.37
CA THR A 51 -9.40 -2.13 -15.44
C THR A 51 -10.36 -1.08 -14.88
N TYR A 52 -10.97 -0.30 -15.76
CA TYR A 52 -12.09 0.56 -15.39
C TYR A 52 -13.25 -0.27 -14.82
N MET A 53 -13.44 -0.21 -13.51
CA MET A 53 -14.49 -0.93 -12.81
C MET A 53 -15.61 0.02 -12.39
N MET A 54 -16.67 0.10 -13.19
CA MET A 54 -17.91 0.75 -12.76
C MET A 54 -18.83 -0.20 -12.00
N SER A 55 -18.68 -1.50 -12.27
CA SER A 55 -19.62 -2.52 -11.87
C SER A 55 -19.03 -3.93 -12.10
N PRO A 56 -19.62 -4.98 -11.51
CA PRO A 56 -19.17 -6.36 -11.71
C PRO A 56 -19.13 -6.80 -13.19
N GLU A 57 -19.93 -6.20 -14.07
CA GLU A 57 -19.90 -6.51 -15.51
C GLU A 57 -18.56 -6.17 -16.17
N SER A 58 -17.84 -5.20 -15.61
CA SER A 58 -16.52 -4.77 -16.10
C SER A 58 -15.45 -5.84 -15.94
N MET A 59 -15.69 -6.85 -15.10
CA MET A 59 -14.80 -8.01 -14.90
C MET A 59 -14.62 -8.87 -16.17
N LYS A 60 -15.47 -8.68 -17.18
CA LYS A 60 -15.37 -9.36 -18.49
C LYS A 60 -14.45 -8.64 -19.47
N ASN A 61 -14.03 -7.41 -19.17
CA ASN A 61 -13.13 -6.63 -20.02
C ASN A 61 -11.67 -7.08 -19.85
N ASN A 62 -10.81 -6.63 -20.75
CA ASN A 62 -9.36 -6.78 -20.58
C ASN A 62 -8.87 -5.91 -19.43
N ALA A 63 -8.06 -6.50 -18.57
CA ALA A 63 -7.23 -5.71 -17.68
C ALA A 63 -6.20 -4.94 -18.51
N ASP A 64 -6.06 -3.65 -18.19
CA ASP A 64 -5.06 -2.74 -18.74
C ASP A 64 -4.16 -2.13 -17.66
N GLN A 65 -4.49 -2.37 -16.38
CA GLN A 65 -3.80 -1.82 -15.21
C GLN A 65 -3.50 -2.91 -14.16
N VAL A 66 -2.66 -2.57 -13.18
CA VAL A 66 -2.27 -3.39 -12.04
C VAL A 66 -2.33 -2.55 -10.78
N ILE A 67 -3.09 -3.00 -9.79
CA ILE A 67 -3.04 -2.49 -8.41
C ILE A 67 -1.86 -3.15 -7.72
N GLU A 68 -0.90 -2.38 -7.23
CA GLU A 68 0.31 -2.90 -6.56
C GLU A 68 0.75 -2.00 -5.41
N VAL A 69 1.50 -2.56 -4.45
CA VAL A 69 2.19 -1.78 -3.42
C VAL A 69 3.69 -1.86 -3.61
N LEU A 70 4.38 -0.72 -3.55
CA LEU A 70 5.82 -0.60 -3.76
C LEU A 70 6.48 0.15 -2.60
N ASN A 71 7.79 -0.03 -2.46
CA ASN A 71 8.62 0.79 -1.56
C ASN A 71 8.93 2.15 -2.22
N GLU A 72 7.88 2.85 -2.64
CA GLU A 72 7.91 4.11 -3.39
C GLU A 72 6.72 4.96 -2.92
N THR A 73 6.74 6.27 -3.14
CA THR A 73 5.59 7.14 -2.83
C THR A 73 4.84 7.51 -4.12
N PRO A 74 3.50 7.30 -4.21
CA PRO A 74 2.63 6.66 -3.22
C PRO A 74 2.91 5.15 -3.09
N VAL A 75 2.69 4.59 -1.90
CA VAL A 75 2.94 3.14 -1.64
C VAL A 75 1.96 2.29 -2.43
N GLY A 76 0.65 2.57 -2.33
CA GLY A 76 -0.39 1.89 -3.08
C GLY A 76 -0.68 2.55 -4.42
N GLN A 77 -0.33 1.90 -5.53
CA GLN A 77 -0.35 2.45 -6.89
C GLN A 77 -1.31 1.70 -7.81
N ILE A 78 -1.77 2.38 -8.86
CA ILE A 78 -2.35 1.74 -10.04
C ILE A 78 -1.49 2.06 -11.25
N ASN A 79 -0.80 1.04 -11.77
CA ASN A 79 0.10 1.19 -12.91
C ASN A 79 -0.46 0.52 -14.14
N TYR A 80 -0.13 1.03 -15.33
CA TYR A 80 -0.41 0.29 -16.56
C TYR A 80 0.28 -1.09 -16.55
N ILE A 81 -0.40 -2.10 -17.09
CA ILE A 81 0.20 -3.41 -17.31
C ILE A 81 1.48 -3.30 -18.16
N GLY A 82 1.51 -2.38 -19.13
CA GLY A 82 2.73 -2.10 -19.89
C GLY A 82 3.89 -1.64 -19.02
N ASN A 83 3.65 -0.73 -18.07
CA ASN A 83 4.67 -0.28 -17.11
C ASN A 83 5.11 -1.45 -16.22
N PHE A 84 4.15 -2.19 -15.64
CA PHE A 84 4.43 -3.36 -14.81
C PHE A 84 5.34 -4.37 -15.52
N LYS A 85 5.05 -4.66 -16.79
CA LYS A 85 5.83 -5.57 -17.65
C LYS A 85 7.19 -4.99 -18.00
N SER A 86 7.30 -3.68 -18.25
CA SER A 86 8.56 -3.05 -18.64
C SER A 86 9.63 -3.09 -17.54
N ARG A 87 9.23 -3.19 -16.27
CA ARG A 87 10.14 -3.30 -15.12
C ARG A 87 10.85 -4.67 -15.04
N SER A 88 10.46 -5.67 -15.83
CA SER A 88 11.12 -6.98 -15.83
C SER A 88 10.96 -7.76 -17.14
N LYS A 89 12.03 -8.45 -17.55
CA LYS A 89 11.96 -9.39 -18.69
C LYS A 89 11.10 -10.62 -18.40
N TYR A 90 10.91 -10.96 -17.12
CA TYR A 90 10.15 -12.11 -16.67
C TYR A 90 8.90 -11.66 -15.92
N TRP A 91 7.75 -11.92 -16.51
CA TRP A 91 6.44 -11.61 -15.94
C TRP A 91 5.42 -12.66 -16.35
N GLY A 92 4.36 -12.79 -15.56
CA GLY A 92 3.23 -13.68 -15.85
C GLY A 92 1.96 -13.23 -15.15
N SER A 93 0.83 -13.83 -15.55
CA SER A 93 -0.45 -13.67 -14.86
C SER A 93 -1.10 -15.02 -14.62
N LYS A 94 -1.77 -15.17 -13.47
CA LYS A 94 -2.47 -16.39 -13.05
C LYS A 94 -3.84 -16.07 -12.49
N TYR A 95 -4.73 -17.05 -12.58
CA TYR A 95 -6.15 -16.89 -12.30
C TYR A 95 -6.78 -18.24 -11.97
N GLY A 96 -7.96 -18.25 -11.35
CA GLY A 96 -8.78 -19.46 -11.23
C GLY A 96 -9.19 -19.83 -9.81
N VAL A 97 -8.97 -18.92 -8.86
CA VAL A 97 -9.50 -19.03 -7.49
C VAL A 97 -10.67 -18.08 -7.25
N THR A 98 -11.00 -17.23 -8.22
CA THR A 98 -12.09 -16.24 -8.19
C THR A 98 -12.97 -16.35 -9.44
N ASP A 99 -14.18 -15.81 -9.36
CA ASP A 99 -15.05 -15.63 -10.52
C ASP A 99 -14.70 -14.36 -11.30
N ARG A 100 -15.14 -14.28 -12.57
CA ARG A 100 -15.13 -13.04 -13.36
C ARG A 100 -16.41 -12.24 -13.11
N GLY A 101 -16.84 -12.24 -11.85
CA GLY A 101 -18.13 -11.75 -11.42
C GLY A 101 -18.00 -10.95 -10.13
N ILE A 102 -18.92 -11.17 -9.20
CA ILE A 102 -19.04 -10.33 -8.01
C ILE A 102 -17.87 -10.52 -7.04
N LEU A 103 -17.30 -11.72 -6.96
CA LEU A 103 -16.21 -12.01 -6.03
C LEU A 103 -14.92 -11.34 -6.49
N GLY A 104 -14.56 -11.48 -7.76
CA GLY A 104 -13.43 -10.76 -8.34
C GLY A 104 -13.58 -9.25 -8.26
N TYR A 105 -14.79 -8.72 -8.44
CA TYR A 105 -15.08 -7.29 -8.26
C TYR A 105 -14.81 -6.83 -6.82
N LYS A 106 -15.28 -7.56 -5.81
CA LYS A 106 -15.07 -7.21 -4.39
C LYS A 106 -13.61 -7.22 -3.97
N ILE A 107 -12.80 -8.14 -4.52
CA ILE A 107 -11.35 -8.19 -4.28
C ILE A 107 -10.68 -6.91 -4.75
N LEU A 108 -11.04 -6.45 -5.94
CA LEU A 108 -10.47 -5.22 -6.51
C LEU A 108 -10.96 -3.97 -5.78
N VAL A 109 -12.21 -3.96 -5.31
CA VAL A 109 -12.74 -2.89 -4.43
C VAL A 109 -11.94 -2.82 -3.14
N GLU A 110 -11.73 -3.95 -2.45
CA GLU A 110 -10.94 -3.97 -1.21
C GLU A 110 -9.49 -3.53 -1.46
N ALA A 111 -8.85 -4.04 -2.51
CA ALA A 111 -7.51 -3.60 -2.87
C ALA A 111 -7.48 -2.07 -3.07
N ASN A 112 -8.44 -1.49 -3.77
CA ASN A 112 -8.47 -0.04 -3.94
C ASN A 112 -8.72 0.72 -2.63
N HIS A 113 -9.55 0.19 -1.71
CA HIS A 113 -9.78 0.79 -0.40
C HIS A 113 -8.51 0.87 0.44
N GLN A 114 -7.71 -0.20 0.45
CA GLN A 114 -6.45 -0.25 1.20
C GLN A 114 -5.43 0.81 0.70
N ARG A 115 -5.54 1.27 -0.55
CA ARG A 115 -4.72 2.39 -1.04
C ARG A 115 -5.06 3.71 -0.37
N TRP A 116 -6.32 3.91 0.01
CA TRP A 116 -6.78 5.14 0.65
C TRP A 116 -6.50 5.16 2.15
N TRP A 117 -6.26 4.01 2.78
CA TRP A 117 -6.02 3.93 4.21
C TRP A 117 -4.53 4.13 4.53
N CYS A 118 -3.97 5.24 4.03
CA CYS A 118 -2.57 5.68 4.18
C CYS A 118 -1.55 4.52 4.21
N PRO A 119 -1.43 3.75 3.12
CA PRO A 119 -0.56 2.58 3.08
C PRO A 119 0.91 2.96 3.34
N THR A 120 1.57 2.21 4.22
CA THR A 120 3.01 2.19 4.44
C THR A 120 3.62 0.90 3.92
N TYR A 121 4.90 0.96 3.53
CA TYR A 121 5.61 -0.21 3.00
C TYR A 121 6.41 -0.92 4.10
N THR A 122 6.35 -2.24 4.11
CA THR A 122 7.24 -3.08 4.90
C THR A 122 8.03 -4.08 4.06
N SER A 123 9.26 -4.34 4.50
CA SER A 123 10.08 -5.44 3.98
C SER A 123 9.83 -6.74 4.72
N ASP A 124 8.82 -6.82 5.60
CA ASP A 124 8.47 -8.01 6.36
C ASP A 124 7.18 -8.67 5.87
N THR A 125 6.91 -9.86 6.36
CA THR A 125 5.63 -10.57 6.18
C THR A 125 4.57 -10.11 7.17
N ASP A 126 4.98 -9.38 8.21
CA ASP A 126 4.09 -8.83 9.21
C ASP A 126 3.36 -7.61 8.63
N TYR A 127 2.03 -7.63 8.66
CA TYR A 127 1.19 -6.66 7.98
C TYR A 127 0.22 -6.02 8.97
N HIS A 128 -0.27 -4.85 8.61
CA HIS A 128 -1.34 -4.20 9.35
C HIS A 128 -2.45 -3.83 8.38
N ILE A 129 -3.68 -4.20 8.71
CA ILE A 129 -4.84 -3.89 7.88
C ILE A 129 -5.18 -2.42 8.14
N GLY A 130 -5.19 -1.61 7.07
CA GLY A 130 -5.65 -0.24 7.19
C GLY A 130 -7.12 -0.22 7.60
N SER A 131 -7.55 0.82 8.28
CA SER A 131 -8.97 0.97 8.61
C SER A 131 -9.37 2.43 8.61
N GLY A 132 -10.61 2.67 8.21
CA GLY A 132 -11.29 3.94 8.35
C GLY A 132 -12.61 3.77 9.07
N ILE A 133 -13.12 4.86 9.62
CA ILE A 133 -14.50 4.93 10.13
C ILE A 133 -15.39 4.98 8.88
N PRO A 134 -16.18 3.94 8.56
CA PRO A 134 -16.99 3.94 7.36
C PRO A 134 -18.03 5.07 7.36
N THR A 135 -18.49 5.46 8.56
CA THR A 135 -19.42 6.57 8.72
C THR A 135 -18.77 7.90 8.36
N THR A 136 -17.60 8.22 8.90
CA THR A 136 -16.98 9.54 8.69
C THR A 136 -15.93 9.56 7.57
N GLY A 137 -15.63 8.45 6.92
CA GLY A 137 -14.51 8.34 5.97
C GLY A 137 -13.12 8.59 6.59
N GLN A 138 -13.06 8.90 7.88
CA GLN A 138 -11.84 9.23 8.60
C GLN A 138 -10.94 8.00 8.68
N ILE A 139 -9.68 8.15 8.36
CA ILE A 139 -8.71 7.07 8.51
C ILE A 139 -8.37 6.90 10.00
N ILE A 140 -8.56 5.69 10.53
CA ILE A 140 -8.26 5.32 11.92
C ILE A 140 -6.85 4.77 12.01
N SER A 141 -6.52 3.80 11.15
CA SER A 141 -5.20 3.17 11.11
C SER A 141 -4.68 3.08 9.68
N CYS A 142 -3.37 3.33 9.54
CA CYS A 142 -2.66 3.18 8.28
C CYS A 142 -2.36 1.70 8.01
N GLY A 143 -2.62 1.24 6.79
CA GLY A 143 -2.27 -0.12 6.40
C GLY A 143 -0.75 -0.27 6.24
N ARG A 144 -0.17 -1.39 6.67
CA ARG A 144 1.24 -1.73 6.46
C ARG A 144 1.33 -2.95 5.56
N TRP A 145 2.01 -2.79 4.43
CA TRP A 145 1.91 -3.75 3.34
C TRP A 145 3.25 -4.07 2.70
N ARG A 146 3.41 -5.35 2.36
CA ARG A 146 4.32 -5.84 1.32
C ARG A 146 3.47 -6.28 0.13
N CYS A 147 4.07 -6.40 -1.05
CA CYS A 147 3.32 -6.73 -2.28
C CYS A 147 2.43 -7.97 -2.15
N ASP A 148 2.91 -9.02 -1.50
CA ASP A 148 2.17 -10.26 -1.34
C ASP A 148 1.23 -10.27 -0.13
N THR A 149 1.55 -9.57 0.97
CA THR A 149 0.60 -9.43 2.09
C THR A 149 -0.62 -8.61 1.69
N TYR A 150 -0.41 -7.60 0.85
CA TYR A 150 -1.47 -6.80 0.26
C TYR A 150 -2.37 -7.61 -0.68
N VAL A 151 -1.77 -8.34 -1.63
CA VAL A 151 -2.53 -9.19 -2.55
C VAL A 151 -3.25 -10.28 -1.77
N TRP A 152 -2.60 -10.93 -0.81
CA TRP A 152 -3.25 -11.95 0.02
C TRP A 152 -4.46 -11.37 0.75
N TRP A 153 -4.34 -10.21 1.39
CA TRP A 153 -5.42 -9.61 2.16
C TRP A 153 -6.65 -9.34 1.30
N ALA A 154 -6.46 -8.79 0.09
CA ALA A 154 -7.56 -8.50 -0.82
C ALA A 154 -8.39 -9.77 -1.17
N PHE A 155 -7.75 -10.93 -1.24
CA PHE A 155 -8.44 -12.22 -1.46
C PHE A 155 -8.98 -12.81 -0.15
N TYR A 156 -8.21 -12.75 0.93
CA TYR A 156 -8.55 -13.29 2.24
C TYR A 156 -9.79 -12.60 2.83
N SER A 157 -9.89 -11.28 2.68
CA SER A 157 -11.05 -10.50 3.13
C SER A 157 -12.36 -10.91 2.44
N GLN A 158 -12.27 -11.63 1.31
CA GLN A 158 -13.41 -12.17 0.56
C GLN A 158 -13.58 -13.69 0.77
N GLY A 159 -12.88 -14.27 1.75
CA GLY A 159 -12.97 -15.67 2.13
C GLY A 159 -12.05 -16.62 1.37
N ILE A 160 -11.06 -16.11 0.62
CA ILE A 160 -10.09 -16.93 -0.13
C ILE A 160 -8.71 -16.82 0.52
N ASP A 161 -8.34 -17.80 1.34
CA ASP A 161 -6.98 -17.88 1.84
C ASP A 161 -6.03 -18.42 0.76
N THR A 162 -5.18 -17.51 0.24
CA THR A 162 -4.21 -17.82 -0.82
C THR A 162 -2.85 -18.29 -0.28
N MET A 163 -2.67 -18.27 1.04
CA MET A 163 -1.40 -18.60 1.71
C MET A 163 -1.53 -19.58 2.90
N PRO A 164 -2.35 -20.64 2.83
CA PRO A 164 -2.54 -21.53 3.98
C PRO A 164 -1.26 -22.30 4.30
N GLY A 165 -0.70 -22.10 5.50
CA GLY A 165 0.47 -22.83 6.01
C GLY A 165 1.76 -22.66 5.20
N LYS A 166 1.89 -21.58 4.40
CA LYS A 166 3.06 -21.32 3.55
C LYS A 166 3.97 -20.24 4.14
N VAL A 167 5.26 -20.34 3.83
CA VAL A 167 6.20 -19.21 3.99
C VAL A 167 5.76 -18.09 3.06
N TRP A 168 5.64 -16.88 3.60
CA TRP A 168 5.16 -15.72 2.87
C TRP A 168 6.23 -15.19 1.94
N LEU A 169 6.07 -15.47 0.65
CA LEU A 169 6.90 -14.97 -0.44
C LEU A 169 6.00 -14.65 -1.64
N PRO A 170 6.32 -13.62 -2.45
CA PRO A 170 5.55 -13.26 -3.64
C PRO A 170 5.37 -14.43 -4.60
N ARG A 171 6.41 -15.24 -4.79
CA ARG A 171 6.35 -16.47 -5.58
C ARG A 171 5.35 -17.49 -5.04
N ASN A 172 5.31 -17.70 -3.73
CA ASN A 172 4.42 -18.69 -3.11
C ASN A 172 2.95 -18.31 -3.24
N LEU A 173 2.67 -17.01 -3.15
CA LEU A 173 1.35 -16.45 -3.45
C LEU A 173 1.02 -16.63 -4.93
N PHE A 174 1.91 -16.20 -5.82
CA PHE A 174 1.70 -16.33 -7.26
C PHE A 174 1.46 -17.80 -7.68
N ASP A 175 2.22 -18.73 -7.10
CA ASP A 175 2.11 -20.17 -7.37
C ASP A 175 0.88 -20.86 -6.73
N PHE A 176 0.15 -20.18 -5.84
CA PHE A 176 -1.16 -20.66 -5.39
C PHE A 176 -2.20 -20.66 -6.52
N PHE A 177 -2.13 -19.69 -7.43
CA PHE A 177 -3.09 -19.54 -8.50
C PHE A 177 -2.80 -20.53 -9.64
N PRO A 178 -3.82 -21.17 -10.24
CA PRO A 178 -3.61 -22.02 -11.39
C PRO A 178 -3.29 -21.19 -12.65
N TYR A 179 -2.76 -21.87 -13.66
CA TYR A 179 -2.67 -21.30 -15.00
C TYR A 179 -4.05 -21.36 -15.67
N PHE A 180 -4.32 -20.40 -16.55
CA PHE A 180 -5.61 -20.24 -17.24
C PHE A 180 -6.12 -21.49 -17.98
N ASN A 181 -5.22 -22.37 -18.43
CA ASN A 181 -5.59 -23.61 -19.13
C ASN A 181 -5.85 -24.80 -18.20
N ASP A 182 -5.78 -24.60 -16.88
CA ASP A 182 -5.94 -25.64 -15.86
C ASP A 182 -7.04 -25.22 -14.88
N GLU A 183 -8.25 -24.94 -15.39
CA GLU A 183 -9.48 -24.66 -14.61
C GLU A 183 -9.93 -25.85 -13.73
N ARG A 184 -9.06 -26.83 -13.50
CA ARG A 184 -9.30 -27.84 -12.47
C ARG A 184 -8.94 -27.20 -11.14
N LEU A 185 -9.94 -27.04 -10.28
CA LEU A 185 -9.74 -26.95 -8.83
C LEU A 185 -8.91 -28.17 -8.42
N ARG A 186 -7.58 -28.03 -8.44
CA ARG A 186 -6.70 -29.07 -7.91
C ARG A 186 -6.90 -29.01 -6.41
N ALA A 187 -7.49 -30.07 -5.84
CA ALA A 187 -7.29 -30.37 -4.43
C ALA A 187 -5.78 -30.49 -4.23
N TYR A 188 -5.17 -29.44 -3.67
CA TYR A 188 -3.72 -29.36 -3.54
C TYR A 188 -3.30 -30.25 -2.38
N SER A 189 -3.11 -31.54 -2.64
CA SER A 189 -2.20 -32.36 -1.85
C SER A 189 -0.82 -32.20 -2.46
N ARG A 190 -0.09 -31.17 -2.01
CA ARG A 190 1.35 -31.16 -2.15
C ARG A 190 1.91 -31.30 -0.75
N THR A 191 2.61 -32.40 -0.56
CA THR A 191 3.36 -32.73 0.64
C THR A 191 4.18 -31.52 1.04
N LEU A 192 3.94 -31.06 2.27
CA LEU A 192 4.75 -30.08 2.97
C LEU A 192 6.21 -30.49 2.82
N SER A 193 7.01 -29.65 2.17
CA SER A 193 8.37 -29.49 2.64
C SER A 193 8.24 -28.78 3.98
N ASN A 194 8.07 -29.55 5.05
CA ASN A 194 8.54 -29.13 6.36
C ASN A 194 10.07 -29.00 6.22
N SER A 195 10.52 -27.92 5.59
CA SER A 195 11.82 -27.38 5.92
C SER A 195 11.65 -26.81 7.32
N ALA A 196 11.65 -27.71 8.31
CA ALA A 196 11.91 -27.37 9.69
C ALA A 196 13.21 -26.58 9.64
N VAL A 197 13.13 -25.28 9.89
CA VAL A 197 14.33 -24.52 10.13
C VAL A 197 14.77 -24.92 11.52
N ASP A 198 15.87 -25.67 11.60
CA ASP A 198 16.48 -26.09 12.87
C ASP A 198 17.10 -24.90 13.63
N ARG A 199 16.89 -23.66 13.15
CA ARG A 199 17.42 -22.42 13.70
C ARG A 199 16.29 -21.43 13.99
N THR A 200 16.39 -20.79 15.14
CA THR A 200 15.51 -19.70 15.57
C THR A 200 16.33 -18.42 15.71
N LEU A 201 15.65 -17.28 15.88
CA LEU A 201 16.31 -15.97 15.92
C LEU A 201 17.35 -15.87 17.04
N GLU A 202 17.16 -16.59 18.14
CA GLU A 202 18.09 -16.69 19.28
C GLU A 202 19.44 -17.31 18.92
N ALA A 203 19.49 -18.10 17.85
CA ALA A 203 20.67 -18.88 17.45
C ALA A 203 21.43 -18.27 16.26
N VAL A 204 21.18 -17.00 15.95
CA VAL A 204 21.81 -16.30 14.82
C VAL A 204 22.42 -14.98 15.28
N SER A 205 23.70 -14.78 14.94
CA SER A 205 24.39 -13.52 15.22
C SER A 205 24.00 -12.40 14.22
N PRO A 206 24.21 -11.12 14.57
CA PRO A 206 24.02 -10.00 13.64
C PRO A 206 24.81 -10.15 12.32
N ASP A 207 26.06 -10.64 12.39
CA ASP A 207 26.91 -10.85 11.22
C ASP A 207 26.33 -11.91 10.27
N GLU A 208 25.82 -13.00 10.83
CA GLU A 208 25.11 -14.02 10.04
C GLU A 208 23.82 -13.44 9.42
N LEU A 209 23.03 -12.69 10.19
CA LEU A 209 21.79 -12.05 9.69
C LEU A 209 22.05 -11.06 8.55
N ASN A 210 23.22 -10.40 8.55
CA ASN A 210 23.60 -9.43 7.52
C ASN A 210 23.86 -10.06 6.16
N VAL A 211 24.42 -11.28 6.13
CA VAL A 211 24.73 -12.01 4.89
C VAL A 211 23.66 -13.04 4.52
N MET A 212 22.67 -13.25 5.40
CA MET A 212 21.63 -14.25 5.24
C MET A 212 20.69 -13.93 4.06
N PRO A 213 20.45 -14.90 3.16
CA PRO A 213 19.42 -14.78 2.13
C PRO A 213 18.06 -14.42 2.72
N TYR A 214 17.29 -13.60 2.00
CA TYR A 214 16.02 -13.10 2.51
C TYR A 214 15.01 -14.20 2.85
N GLU A 215 14.93 -15.27 2.05
CA GLU A 215 14.06 -16.42 2.31
C GLU A 215 14.42 -17.12 3.63
N GLU A 216 15.69 -17.44 3.84
CA GLU A 216 16.18 -18.06 5.07
C GLU A 216 15.88 -17.17 6.29
N PHE A 217 16.16 -15.87 6.16
CA PHE A 217 15.84 -14.90 7.19
C PHE A 217 14.34 -14.89 7.54
N GLN A 218 13.47 -14.86 6.53
CA GLN A 218 12.03 -14.87 6.75
C GLN A 218 11.54 -16.16 7.42
N MET A 219 12.15 -17.31 7.11
CA MET A 219 11.82 -18.55 7.79
C MET A 219 12.24 -18.53 9.26
N ILE A 220 13.44 -18.01 9.58
CA ILE A 220 13.92 -17.87 10.97
C ILE A 220 13.04 -16.90 11.75
N MET A 221 12.66 -15.76 11.15
CA MET A 221 11.79 -14.78 11.79
C MET A 221 10.40 -15.35 12.12
N ASN A 222 9.92 -16.30 11.32
CA ASN A 222 8.62 -16.96 11.51
C ASN A 222 8.70 -18.25 12.35
N ALA A 223 9.89 -18.71 12.72
CA ALA A 223 10.07 -19.87 13.58
C ALA A 223 9.62 -19.56 15.01
N PRO A 224 8.98 -20.51 15.72
CA PRO A 224 8.69 -20.34 17.14
C PRO A 224 10.00 -20.27 17.95
N PRO A 225 10.01 -19.60 19.11
CA PRO A 225 11.21 -19.52 19.96
C PRO A 225 11.65 -20.92 20.43
N THR A 226 12.97 -21.14 20.46
CA THR A 226 13.58 -22.39 20.97
C THR A 226 13.52 -22.51 22.49
N HIS A 227 13.52 -21.38 23.20
CA HIS A 227 13.53 -21.32 24.66
C HIS A 227 12.27 -20.64 25.18
N TYR A 228 11.55 -21.30 26.09
CA TYR A 228 10.37 -20.75 26.78
C TYR A 228 10.67 -19.49 27.62
N VAL A 229 11.94 -19.21 27.90
CA VAL A 229 12.37 -18.17 28.85
C VAL A 229 12.74 -16.85 28.16
N THR A 230 13.15 -16.87 26.89
CA THR A 230 13.50 -15.66 26.14
C THR A 230 12.30 -15.25 25.28
N SER A 231 11.68 -14.10 25.57
CA SER A 231 10.63 -13.58 24.70
C SER A 231 11.21 -13.28 23.32
N PRO A 232 10.58 -13.70 22.21
CA PRO A 232 10.95 -13.26 20.86
C PRO A 232 11.10 -11.74 20.73
N SER A 233 10.29 -10.98 21.47
CA SER A 233 10.34 -9.51 21.46
C SER A 233 11.64 -8.96 22.06
N ALA A 234 12.20 -9.61 23.09
CA ALA A 234 13.44 -9.15 23.70
C ALA A 234 14.63 -9.30 22.75
N VAL A 235 14.67 -10.40 21.99
CA VAL A 235 15.71 -10.65 20.98
C VAL A 235 15.58 -9.68 19.81
N GLN A 236 14.34 -9.47 19.33
CA GLN A 236 14.05 -8.47 18.30
C GLN A 236 14.47 -7.07 18.74
N MET A 237 14.22 -6.70 20.00
CA MET A 237 14.62 -5.42 20.58
C MET A 237 16.14 -5.25 20.63
N GLN A 238 16.87 -6.29 21.04
CA GLN A 238 18.34 -6.30 21.02
C GLN A 238 18.88 -6.11 19.60
N LEU A 239 18.31 -6.81 18.61
CA LEU A 239 18.71 -6.72 17.21
C LEU A 239 18.35 -5.36 16.58
N ALA A 240 17.19 -4.79 16.92
CA ALA A 240 16.80 -3.45 16.49
C ALA A 240 17.76 -2.37 17.02
N ALA A 241 18.24 -2.54 18.26
CA ALA A 241 19.22 -1.64 18.89
C ALA A 241 20.66 -1.86 18.39
N ASN A 242 20.97 -2.98 17.74
CA ASN A 242 22.32 -3.32 17.33
C ASN A 242 22.77 -2.47 16.12
N PRO A 243 23.83 -1.63 16.24
CA PRO A 243 24.29 -0.77 15.15
C PRO A 243 24.97 -1.53 14.00
N GLU A 244 25.50 -2.73 14.26
CA GLU A 244 26.17 -3.58 13.26
C GLU A 244 25.17 -4.28 12.33
N LEU A 245 23.90 -4.42 12.74
CA LEU A 245 22.86 -4.97 11.89
C LEU A 245 22.47 -3.95 10.80
N ASN A 246 22.29 -4.40 9.56
CA ASN A 246 21.89 -3.52 8.46
C ASN A 246 20.47 -2.97 8.65
N ASP A 247 20.22 -1.82 8.02
CA ASP A 247 19.01 -1.02 8.25
C ASP A 247 17.73 -1.75 7.85
N ILE A 248 17.76 -2.58 6.81
CA ILE A 248 16.59 -3.36 6.37
C ILE A 248 16.19 -4.35 7.47
N LYS A 249 17.15 -5.10 8.01
CA LYS A 249 16.88 -6.09 9.05
C LYS A 249 16.47 -5.42 10.36
N ARG A 250 17.12 -4.31 10.74
CA ARG A 250 16.69 -3.49 11.89
C ARG A 250 15.26 -2.98 11.73
N GLY A 251 14.93 -2.47 10.55
CA GLY A 251 13.57 -2.04 10.20
C GLY A 251 12.54 -3.16 10.36
N ILE A 252 12.86 -4.38 9.91
CA ILE A 252 12.00 -5.55 10.11
C ILE A 252 11.82 -5.89 11.60
N MET A 253 12.87 -5.81 12.42
CA MET A 253 12.74 -6.01 13.86
C MET A 253 11.79 -4.98 14.49
N ILE A 254 11.93 -3.71 14.11
CA ILE A 254 11.08 -2.61 14.58
C ILE A 254 9.63 -2.83 14.15
N ASP A 255 9.39 -3.21 12.89
CA ASP A 255 8.05 -3.49 12.36
C ASP A 255 7.34 -4.59 13.20
N ARG A 256 8.04 -5.68 13.53
CA ARG A 256 7.49 -6.79 14.35
C ARG A 256 7.27 -6.43 15.81
N LEU A 257 8.18 -5.65 16.39
CA LEU A 257 8.06 -5.19 17.78
C LEU A 257 6.75 -4.42 17.97
N VAL A 258 6.43 -3.50 17.04
CA VAL A 258 5.19 -2.73 17.08
C VAL A 258 3.96 -3.55 16.70
N SER A 259 4.05 -4.46 15.72
CA SER A 259 2.87 -5.28 15.37
C SER A 259 2.39 -6.16 16.53
N ARG A 260 3.33 -6.67 17.33
CA ARG A 260 3.02 -7.56 18.46
C ARG A 260 2.76 -6.81 19.76
N SER A 261 3.42 -5.65 19.95
CA SER A 261 3.33 -4.81 21.16
C SER A 261 3.51 -5.58 22.47
N THR A 262 4.31 -6.65 22.48
CA THR A 262 4.56 -7.47 23.67
C THR A 262 5.82 -7.06 24.44
N GLU A 263 6.66 -6.19 23.87
CA GLU A 263 7.90 -5.74 24.50
C GLU A 263 7.63 -4.71 25.61
N PRO A 264 8.08 -4.92 26.84
CA PRO A 264 7.94 -3.93 27.90
C PRO A 264 8.69 -2.63 27.59
N ASP A 265 8.09 -1.49 27.93
CA ASP A 265 8.68 -0.15 27.68
C ASP A 265 9.07 0.09 26.20
N LEU A 266 8.35 -0.54 25.26
CA LEU A 266 8.68 -0.48 23.83
C LEU A 266 8.86 0.95 23.32
N VAL A 267 7.93 1.85 23.65
CA VAL A 267 7.99 3.27 23.22
C VAL A 267 9.30 3.92 23.67
N LYS A 268 9.69 3.75 24.94
CA LYS A 268 10.92 4.35 25.48
C LYS A 268 12.16 3.78 24.79
N LYS A 269 12.19 2.46 24.56
CA LYS A 269 13.32 1.79 23.90
C LYS A 269 13.48 2.24 22.44
N LEU A 270 12.38 2.35 21.69
CA LEU A 270 12.40 2.86 20.32
C LEU A 270 12.84 4.32 20.26
N LEU A 271 12.37 5.17 21.18
CA LEU A 271 12.85 6.55 21.28
C LEU A 271 14.35 6.62 21.60
N SER A 272 14.87 5.76 22.48
CA SER A 272 16.31 5.67 22.75
C SER A 272 17.10 5.41 21.46
N ILE A 273 16.69 4.40 20.68
CA ILE A 273 17.34 4.09 19.39
C ILE A 273 17.26 5.29 18.44
N TYR A 274 16.12 5.99 18.37
CA TYR A 274 15.94 7.15 17.50
C TYR A 274 16.96 8.25 17.81
N TYR A 275 17.18 8.54 19.10
CA TYR A 275 18.11 9.58 19.53
C TYR A 275 19.58 9.16 19.46
N GLU A 276 19.88 7.87 19.58
CA GLU A 276 21.25 7.33 19.58
C GLU A 276 21.80 7.04 18.18
N THR A 277 20.94 6.74 17.21
CA THR A 277 21.37 6.42 15.84
C THR A 277 21.50 7.68 14.98
N ASP A 278 22.42 7.68 14.02
CA ASP A 278 22.45 8.67 12.92
C ASP A 278 21.91 8.12 11.60
N ARG A 279 21.51 6.84 11.58
CA ARG A 279 21.03 6.17 10.37
C ARG A 279 19.61 6.60 10.05
N VAL A 280 19.46 7.37 8.97
CA VAL A 280 18.20 7.96 8.53
C VAL A 280 17.11 6.91 8.33
N GLU A 281 17.43 5.75 7.74
CA GLU A 281 16.42 4.70 7.51
C GLU A 281 15.89 4.07 8.79
N VAL A 282 16.75 3.93 9.81
CA VAL A 282 16.32 3.45 11.13
C VAL A 282 15.46 4.50 11.82
N LYS A 283 15.85 5.79 11.77
CA LYS A 283 15.01 6.89 12.31
C LYS A 283 13.65 6.93 11.63
N SER A 284 13.65 6.87 10.31
CA SER A 284 12.46 6.83 9.46
C SER A 284 11.52 5.70 9.88
N LYS A 285 12.05 4.48 10.03
CA LYS A 285 11.29 3.33 10.50
C LYS A 285 10.75 3.50 11.91
N ILE A 286 11.48 4.11 12.83
CA ILE A 286 10.99 4.38 14.19
C ILE A 286 9.84 5.38 14.17
N VAL A 287 9.92 6.48 13.42
CA VAL A 287 8.83 7.47 13.33
C VAL A 287 7.55 6.82 12.80
N GLU A 288 7.65 6.07 11.70
CA GLU A 288 6.53 5.32 11.11
C GLU A 288 5.92 4.33 12.13
N ASN A 289 6.76 3.59 12.84
CA ASN A 289 6.32 2.58 13.79
C ASN A 289 5.70 3.16 15.06
N LEU A 290 6.20 4.28 15.58
CA LEU A 290 5.58 4.96 16.71
C LEU A 290 4.22 5.57 16.33
N MET A 291 4.06 6.03 15.09
CA MET A 291 2.77 6.50 14.57
C MET A 291 1.75 5.34 14.50
N LEU A 292 2.16 4.18 13.98
CA LEU A 292 1.33 2.98 13.92
C LEU A 292 0.99 2.42 15.31
N TYR A 293 1.97 2.42 16.23
CA TYR A 293 1.76 2.04 17.63
C TYR A 293 0.68 2.91 18.29
N ASN A 294 0.75 4.24 18.13
CA ASN A 294 -0.28 5.15 18.63
C ASN A 294 -1.67 4.80 18.07
N GLN A 295 -1.79 4.57 16.75
CA GLN A 295 -3.08 4.24 16.12
C GLN A 295 -3.69 2.94 16.65
N GLN A 296 -2.86 1.95 16.99
CA GLN A 296 -3.30 0.65 17.52
C GLN A 296 -3.78 0.74 18.97
N HIS A 297 -3.10 1.55 19.79
CA HIS A 297 -3.31 1.58 21.24
C HIS A 297 -4.13 2.79 21.73
N ILE A 298 -4.60 3.68 20.85
CA ILE A 298 -5.28 4.93 21.21
C ILE A 298 -6.51 4.76 22.11
N THR A 299 -7.13 3.59 22.13
CA THR A 299 -8.31 3.28 22.97
C THR A 299 -7.95 2.61 24.31
N GLU A 300 -6.69 2.25 24.54
CA GLU A 300 -6.24 1.55 25.73
C GLU A 300 -5.91 2.52 26.87
N LYS A 301 -6.54 2.33 28.03
CA LYS A 301 -6.35 3.22 29.19
C LYS A 301 -4.90 3.26 29.68
N SER A 302 -4.21 2.12 29.69
CA SER A 302 -2.80 2.03 30.11
C SER A 302 -1.89 2.82 29.19
N TYR A 303 -2.12 2.76 27.88
CA TYR A 303 -1.39 3.53 26.88
C TYR A 303 -1.60 5.04 27.06
N VAL A 304 -2.87 5.47 27.16
CA VAL A 304 -3.24 6.90 27.31
C VAL A 304 -2.56 7.55 28.52
N VAL A 305 -2.43 6.81 29.63
CA VAL A 305 -1.83 7.35 30.86
C VAL A 305 -0.30 7.37 30.79
N ASN A 306 0.34 6.36 30.20
CA ASN A 306 1.78 6.15 30.37
C ASN A 306 2.64 6.46 29.13
N GLU A 307 2.11 6.23 27.93
CA GLU A 307 2.89 6.23 26.69
C GLU A 307 2.46 7.33 25.72
N GLN A 308 1.16 7.65 25.68
CA GLN A 308 0.66 8.76 24.87
C GLN A 308 1.37 10.09 25.15
N PRO A 309 1.65 10.49 26.42
CA PRO A 309 2.39 11.73 26.69
C PRO A 309 3.80 11.75 26.09
N LEU A 310 4.48 10.60 26.05
CA LEU A 310 5.81 10.48 25.45
C LEU A 310 5.76 10.68 23.93
N LEU A 311 4.78 10.02 23.28
CA LEU A 311 4.60 10.14 21.82
C LEU A 311 4.14 11.53 21.43
N LYS A 312 3.25 12.14 22.20
CA LYS A 312 2.79 13.52 21.99
C LYS A 312 3.98 14.49 21.96
N ASN A 313 4.80 14.47 23.00
CA ASN A 313 6.02 15.30 23.06
C ASN A 313 7.00 14.97 21.93
N PHE A 314 7.17 13.70 21.57
CA PHE A 314 8.04 13.31 20.45
C PHE A 314 7.56 13.88 19.10
N PHE A 315 6.28 13.73 18.77
CA PHE A 315 5.74 14.26 17.51
C PHE A 315 5.69 15.78 17.47
N GLU A 316 5.50 16.45 18.62
CA GLU A 316 5.64 17.90 18.74
C GLU A 316 7.08 18.35 18.41
N GLN A 317 8.10 17.68 18.95
CA GLN A 317 9.50 17.96 18.62
C GLN A 317 9.83 17.70 17.14
N LEU A 318 9.23 16.67 16.52
CA LEU A 318 9.40 16.41 15.10
C LEU A 318 8.83 17.54 14.23
N LEU A 319 7.70 18.13 14.64
CA LEU A 319 7.10 19.26 13.91
C LEU A 319 8.05 20.47 13.85
N GLU A 320 8.90 20.64 14.86
CA GLU A 320 9.91 21.72 14.92
C GLU A 320 11.21 21.39 14.18
N ASN A 321 11.45 20.11 13.88
CA ASN A 321 12.70 19.65 13.29
C ASN A 321 12.76 19.98 11.78
N GLN A 322 13.76 20.78 11.38
CA GLN A 322 13.96 21.19 9.98
C GLN A 322 14.75 20.17 9.13
N SER A 323 15.33 19.14 9.74
CA SER A 323 16.21 18.17 9.06
C SER A 323 15.52 16.83 8.73
N LEU A 324 14.18 16.78 8.78
CA LEU A 324 13.44 15.57 8.47
C LEU A 324 13.41 15.27 6.97
N THR A 325 13.50 13.98 6.61
CA THR A 325 13.23 13.55 5.24
C THR A 325 11.73 13.70 4.92
N PRO A 326 11.32 13.76 3.64
CA PRO A 326 9.90 13.84 3.28
C PRO A 326 9.03 12.73 3.88
N HIS A 327 9.54 11.50 3.95
CA HIS A 327 8.81 10.38 4.56
C HIS A 327 8.67 10.54 6.08
N MET A 328 9.72 11.01 6.77
CA MET A 328 9.65 11.31 8.21
C MET A 328 8.73 12.49 8.50
N MET A 329 8.66 13.48 7.61
CA MET A 329 7.70 14.58 7.72
C MET A 329 6.27 14.07 7.57
N ASP A 330 5.98 13.27 6.55
CA ASP A 330 4.64 12.69 6.33
C ASP A 330 4.15 11.90 7.55
N THR A 331 4.94 10.91 7.98
CA THR A 331 4.61 10.06 9.14
C THR A 331 4.62 10.82 10.46
N GLY A 332 5.53 11.80 10.62
CA GLY A 332 5.62 12.66 11.81
C GLY A 332 4.41 13.58 11.96
N ILE A 333 3.97 14.25 10.88
CA ILE A 333 2.76 15.08 10.89
C ILE A 333 1.54 14.21 11.16
N ARG A 334 1.45 13.02 10.57
CA ARG A 334 0.36 12.07 10.87
C ARG A 334 0.33 11.70 12.36
N GLY A 335 1.49 11.38 12.94
CA GLY A 335 1.61 11.09 14.38
C GLY A 335 1.22 12.29 15.24
N PHE A 336 1.57 13.51 14.85
CA PHE A 336 1.14 14.74 15.51
C PHE A 336 -0.39 14.89 15.47
N ILE A 337 -0.99 14.78 14.28
CA ILE A 337 -2.44 14.82 14.07
C ILE A 337 -3.14 13.79 14.97
N ASP A 338 -2.61 12.56 15.07
CA ASP A 338 -3.25 11.47 15.80
C ASP A 338 -3.12 11.59 17.33
N THR A 339 -2.11 12.30 17.83
CA THR A 339 -1.84 12.45 19.28
C THR A 339 -2.36 13.77 19.89
N HIS A 340 -2.67 14.76 19.07
CA HIS A 340 -3.07 16.10 19.52
C HIS A 340 -4.56 16.38 19.33
N SER A 341 -5.11 17.22 20.21
CA SER A 341 -6.47 17.73 20.11
C SER A 341 -6.61 18.75 18.96
N ALA A 342 -7.85 19.04 18.57
CA ALA A 342 -8.11 20.04 17.53
C ALA A 342 -7.61 21.44 17.89
N ASP A 343 -7.67 21.84 19.17
CA ASP A 343 -7.19 23.15 19.63
C ASP A 343 -5.67 23.26 19.56
N GLU A 344 -4.97 22.16 19.87
CA GLU A 344 -3.51 22.07 19.78
C GLU A 344 -3.03 22.08 18.33
N ILE A 345 -3.76 21.40 17.44
CA ILE A 345 -3.53 21.48 15.99
C ILE A 345 -3.77 22.90 15.49
N THR A 346 -4.85 23.55 15.92
CA THR A 346 -5.18 24.93 15.54
C THR A 346 -4.11 25.92 15.99
N SER A 347 -3.48 25.68 17.15
CA SER A 347 -2.40 26.50 17.67
C SER A 347 -1.06 26.32 16.93
N ASN A 348 -0.95 25.29 16.08
CA ASN A 348 0.26 24.95 15.32
C ASN A 348 0.06 24.97 13.79
N LEU A 349 -1.01 25.61 13.29
CA LEU A 349 -1.35 25.62 11.86
C LEU A 349 -0.19 26.07 10.97
N ASP A 350 0.46 27.19 11.30
CA ASP A 350 1.56 27.74 10.49
C ASP A 350 2.70 26.73 10.33
N LYS A 351 3.06 26.02 11.42
CA LYS A 351 4.10 24.98 11.38
C LYS A 351 3.67 23.79 10.54
N ILE A 352 2.41 23.37 10.67
CA ILE A 352 1.86 22.25 9.88
C ILE A 352 1.86 22.60 8.40
N ASP A 353 1.33 23.77 8.03
CA ASP A 353 1.24 24.22 6.65
C ASP A 353 2.62 24.41 6.00
N GLU A 354 3.61 24.92 6.75
CA GLU A 354 5.00 24.99 6.31
C GLU A 354 5.52 23.59 5.93
N LYS A 355 5.33 22.59 6.80
CA LYS A 355 5.80 21.22 6.53
C LYS A 355 5.05 20.56 5.39
N LEU A 356 3.73 20.78 5.28
CA LEU A 356 2.91 20.27 4.19
C LEU A 356 3.37 20.78 2.82
N ALA A 357 3.97 21.97 2.74
CA ALA A 357 4.54 22.52 1.51
C ALA A 357 5.84 21.82 1.05
N HIS A 358 6.49 21.05 1.93
CA HIS A 358 7.77 20.37 1.66
C HIS A 358 7.65 18.87 1.37
N ILE A 359 6.44 18.32 1.46
CA ILE A 359 6.14 16.93 1.07
C ILE A 359 5.45 16.88 -0.29
N ASN A 360 5.42 15.70 -0.90
CA ASN A 360 4.77 15.52 -2.20
C ASN A 360 3.24 15.70 -2.11
N HIS A 361 2.60 15.97 -3.26
CA HIS A 361 1.15 16.17 -3.35
C HIS A 361 0.34 15.02 -2.73
N TYR A 362 0.76 13.77 -2.91
CA TYR A 362 0.05 12.62 -2.35
C TYR A 362 0.02 12.67 -0.82
N SER A 363 1.19 12.79 -0.16
CA SER A 363 1.29 12.86 1.30
C SER A 363 0.54 14.10 1.83
N SER A 364 0.69 15.25 1.17
CA SER A 364 -0.02 16.49 1.53
C SER A 364 -1.55 16.32 1.50
N ILE A 365 -2.09 15.75 0.42
CA ILE A 365 -3.52 15.45 0.27
C ILE A 365 -4.03 14.54 1.39
N MET A 366 -3.29 13.46 1.68
CA MET A 366 -3.67 12.50 2.72
C MET A 366 -3.71 13.14 4.12
N LEU A 367 -2.75 14.00 4.44
CA LEU A 367 -2.69 14.69 5.73
C LEU A 367 -3.75 15.80 5.83
N LYS A 368 -3.96 16.58 4.78
CA LYS A 368 -5.04 17.59 4.71
C LYS A 368 -6.42 16.93 4.87
N TYR A 369 -6.61 15.75 4.27
CA TYR A 369 -7.82 14.95 4.48
C TYR A 369 -7.97 14.52 5.95
N ALA A 370 -6.91 14.05 6.60
CA ALA A 370 -6.95 13.70 8.02
C ALA A 370 -7.30 14.90 8.93
N LEU A 371 -6.69 16.06 8.67
CA LEU A 371 -6.94 17.31 9.39
C LEU A 371 -8.39 17.79 9.26
N THR A 372 -8.97 17.63 8.07
CA THR A 372 -10.36 18.02 7.76
C THR A 372 -11.38 17.38 8.72
N PHE A 373 -11.09 16.21 9.28
CA PHE A 373 -12.03 15.46 10.14
C PHE A 373 -11.67 15.50 11.64
N LYS A 374 -10.71 16.35 12.05
CA LYS A 374 -10.38 16.54 13.47
C LYS A 374 -11.36 17.45 14.21
N SER A 375 -11.90 18.46 13.54
CA SER A 375 -12.98 19.32 14.08
C SER A 375 -13.71 20.04 12.95
N LYS A 376 -14.84 20.69 13.28
CA LYS A 376 -15.59 21.51 12.31
C LYS A 376 -14.79 22.75 11.88
N GLU A 377 -13.98 23.30 12.78
CA GLU A 377 -13.11 24.45 12.54
C GLU A 377 -12.01 24.08 11.55
N LEU A 378 -11.34 22.94 11.78
CA LEU A 378 -10.31 22.43 10.87
C LEU A 378 -10.90 22.00 9.52
N GLN A 379 -12.15 21.50 9.49
CA GLN A 379 -12.86 21.18 8.26
C GLN A 379 -13.03 22.39 7.33
N LYS A 380 -13.22 23.59 7.88
CA LYS A 380 -13.35 24.82 7.08
C LYS A 380 -12.03 25.21 6.42
N ILE A 381 -10.92 25.04 7.14
CA ILE A 381 -9.58 25.41 6.68
C ILE A 381 -9.07 24.39 5.66
N TYR A 382 -9.06 23.12 6.05
CA TYR A 382 -8.35 22.10 5.30
C TYR A 382 -9.14 21.50 4.13
N MET A 383 -10.47 21.62 4.10
CA MET A 383 -11.22 21.23 2.89
C MET A 383 -10.85 22.13 1.70
N GLU A 384 -10.76 23.45 1.91
CA GLU A 384 -10.36 24.38 0.87
C GLU A 384 -8.89 24.18 0.47
N SER A 385 -7.99 24.03 1.46
CA SER A 385 -6.57 23.73 1.22
C SER A 385 -6.36 22.41 0.45
N LEU A 386 -7.16 21.38 0.74
CA LEU A 386 -7.15 20.10 0.05
C LEU A 386 -7.60 20.22 -1.40
N ILE A 387 -8.73 20.90 -1.65
CA ILE A 387 -9.21 21.14 -3.02
C ILE A 387 -8.20 21.96 -3.82
N ASN A 388 -7.56 22.96 -3.22
CA ASN A 388 -6.51 23.74 -3.88
C ASN A 388 -5.31 22.86 -4.27
N GLU A 389 -4.89 21.95 -3.40
CA GLU A 389 -3.83 20.97 -3.71
C GLU A 389 -4.21 20.08 -4.90
N LEU A 390 -5.44 19.57 -4.93
CA LEU A 390 -5.95 18.75 -6.03
C LEU A 390 -5.96 19.50 -7.37
N ARG A 391 -6.34 20.79 -7.35
CA ARG A 391 -6.28 21.66 -8.54
C ARG A 391 -4.85 21.84 -9.04
N ILE A 392 -3.89 22.04 -8.13
CA ILE A 392 -2.48 22.24 -8.48
C ILE A 392 -1.90 20.94 -9.06
N ALA A 393 -2.20 19.80 -8.43
CA ALA A 393 -1.64 18.52 -8.84
C ALA A 393 -2.27 17.98 -10.15
N ASP A 394 -3.52 18.38 -10.46
CA ASP A 394 -4.30 17.95 -11.63
C ASP A 394 -4.19 16.46 -11.97
N SER A 395 -4.19 15.61 -10.95
CA SER A 395 -4.02 14.16 -11.11
C SER A 395 -5.32 13.43 -10.79
N SER A 396 -5.85 12.68 -11.75
CA SER A 396 -7.02 11.85 -11.48
C SER A 396 -6.77 10.74 -10.47
N ASP A 397 -5.52 10.29 -10.26
CA ASP A 397 -5.23 9.36 -9.17
C ASP A 397 -5.43 10.04 -7.82
N LEU A 398 -4.90 11.26 -7.68
CA LEU A 398 -5.00 12.06 -6.46
C LEU A 398 -6.45 12.45 -6.14
N ASP A 399 -7.24 12.77 -7.17
CA ASP A 399 -8.69 13.00 -7.03
C ASP A 399 -9.43 11.81 -6.37
N SER A 400 -8.96 10.57 -6.60
CA SER A 400 -9.59 9.38 -6.03
C SER A 400 -9.49 9.32 -4.50
N TYR A 401 -8.47 9.93 -3.90
CA TYR A 401 -8.25 9.98 -2.46
C TYR A 401 -9.21 10.95 -1.75
N LEU A 402 -9.88 11.82 -2.51
CA LEU A 402 -11.03 12.60 -2.01
C LEU A 402 -12.35 11.87 -2.33
N PHE A 403 -12.58 11.50 -3.59
CA PHE A 403 -13.90 11.03 -4.03
C PHE A 403 -14.28 9.67 -3.43
N GLY A 404 -13.33 8.74 -3.34
CA GLY A 404 -13.56 7.40 -2.80
C GLY A 404 -13.99 7.47 -1.34
N PRO A 405 -13.14 8.00 -0.44
CA PRO A 405 -13.48 8.14 0.97
C PRO A 405 -14.75 8.96 1.24
N LEU A 406 -14.99 10.07 0.52
CA LEU A 406 -16.22 10.84 0.67
C LEU A 406 -17.46 10.05 0.22
N THR A 407 -17.37 9.28 -0.87
CA THR A 407 -18.48 8.43 -1.33
C THR A 407 -18.88 7.44 -0.24
N ILE A 408 -17.90 6.77 0.38
CA ILE A 408 -18.14 5.83 1.49
C ILE A 408 -18.80 6.55 2.68
N ALA A 409 -18.28 7.72 3.06
CA ALA A 409 -18.80 8.48 4.19
C ALA A 409 -20.25 8.91 3.97
N TYR A 410 -20.57 9.48 2.81
CA TYR A 410 -21.93 9.93 2.51
C TYR A 410 -22.94 8.78 2.36
N GLN A 411 -22.53 7.62 1.86
CA GLN A 411 -23.38 6.43 1.82
C GLN A 411 -23.75 5.96 3.23
N SER A 412 -22.90 6.23 4.23
CA SER A 412 -23.05 5.75 5.60
C SER A 412 -23.73 6.76 6.54
N ILE A 413 -23.34 8.04 6.51
CA ILE A 413 -23.89 9.10 7.39
C ILE A 413 -25.05 9.87 6.75
N GLY A 414 -25.08 9.96 5.41
CA GLY A 414 -26.00 10.82 4.69
C GLY A 414 -25.48 12.23 4.46
N LYS A 415 -26.34 13.08 3.90
CA LYS A 415 -25.98 14.34 3.20
C LYS A 415 -25.38 15.45 4.08
N ASP A 416 -25.38 15.30 5.40
CA ASP A 416 -24.95 16.31 6.38
C ASP A 416 -23.54 16.04 6.95
N PHE A 417 -22.81 15.10 6.35
CA PHE A 417 -21.45 14.75 6.77
C PHE A 417 -20.47 15.94 6.75
N LEU A 418 -20.44 16.71 5.67
CA LEU A 418 -19.66 17.95 5.57
C LEU A 418 -20.50 19.14 6.03
N GLN A 419 -19.87 20.10 6.73
CA GLN A 419 -20.46 21.41 6.99
C GLN A 419 -20.87 22.07 5.66
N PRO A 420 -21.95 22.90 5.64
CA PRO A 420 -22.47 23.47 4.40
C PRO A 420 -21.42 24.19 3.55
N GLU A 421 -20.50 24.94 4.17
CA GLU A 421 -19.44 25.67 3.47
C GLU A 421 -18.43 24.71 2.83
N SER A 422 -17.93 23.72 3.59
CA SER A 422 -17.01 22.70 3.09
C SER A 422 -17.66 21.83 2.00
N LYS A 423 -18.94 21.52 2.14
CA LYS A 423 -19.74 20.81 1.13
C LYS A 423 -19.82 21.62 -0.17
N GLN A 424 -20.04 22.93 -0.07
CA GLN A 424 -20.11 23.80 -1.23
C GLN A 424 -18.77 23.86 -1.98
N VAL A 425 -17.65 23.91 -1.26
CA VAL A 425 -16.30 23.83 -1.84
C VAL A 425 -16.10 22.55 -2.66
N VAL A 426 -16.55 21.39 -2.15
CA VAL A 426 -16.50 20.12 -2.88
C VAL A 426 -17.43 20.14 -4.10
N ILE A 427 -18.66 20.63 -3.96
CA ILE A 427 -19.63 20.75 -5.07
C ILE A 427 -19.04 21.60 -6.21
N ASP A 428 -18.42 22.73 -5.88
CA ASP A 428 -17.86 23.64 -6.88
C ASP A 428 -16.64 23.01 -7.57
N TYR A 429 -15.81 22.27 -6.84
CA TYR A 429 -14.73 21.49 -7.44
C TYR A 429 -15.25 20.43 -8.41
N LEU A 430 -16.26 19.65 -8.02
CA LEU A 430 -16.85 18.62 -8.87
C LEU A 430 -17.44 19.22 -10.16
N LYS A 431 -18.12 20.37 -10.07
CA LYS A 431 -18.61 21.10 -11.26
C LYS A 431 -17.48 21.58 -12.15
N GLN A 432 -16.43 22.14 -11.56
CA GLN A 432 -15.25 22.66 -12.27
C GLN A 432 -14.58 21.58 -13.12
N ILE A 433 -14.39 20.39 -12.56
CA ILE A 433 -13.68 19.28 -13.22
C ILE A 433 -14.59 18.37 -14.04
N ARG A 434 -15.88 18.71 -14.23
CA ARG A 434 -16.85 17.86 -14.93
C ARG A 434 -16.35 17.33 -16.26
N TYR A 435 -15.73 18.20 -17.06
CA TYR A 435 -15.22 17.81 -18.37
C TYR A 435 -14.16 16.70 -18.27
N LYS A 436 -13.27 16.76 -17.26
CA LYS A 436 -12.19 15.78 -16.97
C LYS A 436 -12.71 14.34 -16.93
N TYR A 437 -13.88 14.14 -16.32
CA TYR A 437 -14.51 12.81 -16.14
C TYR A 437 -15.64 12.50 -17.12
N SER A 438 -15.94 13.40 -18.05
CA SER A 438 -16.90 13.11 -19.12
C SER A 438 -16.35 12.05 -20.09
N PRO A 439 -17.21 11.30 -20.81
CA PRO A 439 -16.74 10.36 -21.83
C PRO A 439 -15.81 10.99 -22.87
N GLN A 440 -15.99 12.28 -23.16
CA GLN A 440 -15.13 13.03 -24.09
C GLN A 440 -13.79 13.41 -23.43
N GLY A 441 -13.79 13.98 -22.23
CA GLY A 441 -12.55 14.34 -21.53
C GLY A 441 -11.67 13.16 -21.14
N ILE A 442 -12.25 11.97 -20.93
CA ILE A 442 -11.49 10.72 -20.79
C ILE A 442 -10.79 10.33 -22.10
N LYS A 443 -11.47 10.51 -23.25
CA LYS A 443 -10.89 10.23 -24.57
C LYS A 443 -9.82 11.24 -24.96
N ASP A 444 -10.01 12.50 -24.58
CA ASP A 444 -9.12 13.60 -24.97
C ASP A 444 -7.78 13.58 -24.22
N ASN A 445 -7.69 12.91 -23.06
CA ASN A 445 -6.44 12.75 -22.33
C ASN A 445 -6.12 11.27 -22.06
N THR A 446 -5.58 10.62 -23.09
CA THR A 446 -5.17 9.21 -23.03
C THR A 446 -3.97 8.95 -22.10
N ASN A 447 -3.22 9.98 -21.72
CA ASN A 447 -2.07 9.87 -20.81
C ASN A 447 -2.52 9.78 -19.34
N ASP A 448 -3.68 10.35 -19.00
CA ASP A 448 -4.26 10.27 -17.66
C ASP A 448 -5.20 9.05 -17.52
N THR A 449 -4.54 7.91 -17.37
CA THR A 449 -5.10 6.57 -17.18
C THR A 449 -6.10 6.47 -16.02
N HIS A 450 -5.90 7.29 -15.00
CA HIS A 450 -6.66 7.22 -13.76
C HIS A 450 -8.04 7.86 -13.92
N ARG A 451 -8.25 8.71 -14.94
CA ARG A 451 -9.57 9.32 -15.22
C ARG A 451 -10.67 8.28 -15.31
N LYS A 452 -10.38 7.15 -15.95
CA LYS A 452 -11.35 6.05 -16.04
C LYS A 452 -11.69 5.57 -14.65
N ILE A 453 -10.75 5.02 -13.89
CA ILE A 453 -11.01 4.44 -12.56
C ILE A 453 -11.70 5.45 -11.63
N THR A 454 -11.20 6.68 -11.58
CA THR A 454 -11.70 7.73 -10.69
C THR A 454 -13.08 8.24 -11.09
N ALA A 455 -13.47 8.16 -12.38
CA ALA A 455 -14.78 8.60 -12.84
C ALA A 455 -15.94 7.90 -12.10
N HIS A 456 -15.78 6.63 -11.71
CA HIS A 456 -16.80 5.92 -10.96
C HIS A 456 -17.12 6.63 -9.63
N TYR A 457 -16.10 6.93 -8.82
CA TYR A 457 -16.26 7.64 -7.55
C TYR A 457 -16.74 9.08 -7.75
N TYR A 458 -16.28 9.75 -8.80
CA TYR A 458 -16.79 11.07 -9.17
C TYR A 458 -18.31 11.04 -9.42
N PHE A 459 -18.82 10.12 -10.25
CA PHE A 459 -20.24 10.07 -10.58
C PHE A 459 -21.12 9.59 -9.42
N GLU A 460 -20.63 8.67 -8.59
CA GLU A 460 -21.31 8.29 -7.35
C GLU A 460 -21.45 9.50 -6.42
N LEU A 461 -20.37 10.27 -6.23
CA LEU A 461 -20.42 11.46 -5.38
C LEU A 461 -21.35 12.55 -5.92
N ILE A 462 -21.35 12.80 -7.24
CA ILE A 462 -22.32 13.70 -7.90
C ILE A 462 -23.76 13.29 -7.57
N LYS A 463 -24.06 11.99 -7.72
CA LYS A 463 -25.40 11.44 -7.50
C LYS A 463 -25.82 11.59 -6.05
N ILE A 464 -24.92 11.27 -5.11
CA ILE A 464 -25.21 11.36 -3.67
C ILE A 464 -25.43 12.82 -3.23
N LEU A 465 -24.73 13.77 -3.84
CA LEU A 465 -24.84 15.20 -3.55
C LEU A 465 -25.97 15.92 -4.32
N ASP A 466 -26.76 15.19 -5.12
CA ASP A 466 -27.80 15.73 -6.02
C ASP A 466 -27.29 16.88 -6.92
N ILE A 467 -26.04 16.80 -7.38
CA ILE A 467 -25.47 17.84 -8.23
C ILE A 467 -26.04 17.71 -9.64
N LYS A 468 -26.75 18.75 -10.09
CA LYS A 468 -27.18 18.87 -11.49
C LYS A 468 -25.96 19.22 -12.34
N ILE A 469 -25.47 18.26 -13.12
CA ILE A 469 -24.45 18.47 -14.14
C ILE A 469 -25.04 18.39 -15.53
#